data_AF-A0A2R6MXZ8-F1
#
_entry.id   AF-A0A2R6MXZ8-F1
#
_cell.length_a   1.000
_cell.length_b   1.000
_cell.length_c   1.000
_cell.angle_alpha   90.00
_cell.angle_beta   90.00
_cell.angle_gamma   90.00
#
_symmetry.space_group_name_H-M   'P 1'
#
loop_
_entity.id
_entity.type
_entity.pdbx_description
1 polymer ?
#
loop_
_entity_poly.entity_id
_entity_poly.type
_entity_poly.pdbx_seq_one_letter_code
_entity_poly.pdbx_strand_id
1 'polypeptide(L)'
;MDVTDADGVRRVTFDRPATSNAMDGAVARELAEAVEAVAPDSHDAVLLTGEGEAFSAGGDIEAMAEREERPEAARERLASTFGRAFEAIYTSRVPVVARVDGDAAGAGLSVVAVSDFAYAVESARFVAAFVRVGLVPDTGGSFLLPRLVGWRTAKRLAITGEAVSAREAAETGLINAAVPEDDLDDRVDDLLTTLRERPTETVGQIKRAIHENLGREWAPALDYEQHVQALAYGGAAHEEGVAAFLDDRPRGRRRSGARCLRPPARPRRLRPPVGPRRRTPAGEAAPSNAAPATTGRRPSDRERPAHSPSSRSAFSQRSFRWTSSGKPRSANPSSHASGSIIG
;
A
#
# COMPACT_ATOMS: atom_id res chain seq x y z
N MET A 1 -12.62 -10.56 8.03
CA MET A 1 -11.55 -10.78 7.03
C MET A 1 -11.14 -12.22 7.15
N ASP A 2 -11.07 -12.95 6.04
CA ASP A 2 -10.64 -14.34 6.04
C ASP A 2 -9.14 -14.42 5.76
N VAL A 3 -8.41 -15.22 6.56
CA VAL A 3 -6.95 -15.39 6.45
C VAL A 3 -6.62 -16.88 6.47
N THR A 4 -5.97 -17.35 5.41
CA THR A 4 -5.58 -18.75 5.26
C THR A 4 -4.12 -18.85 4.81
N ASP A 5 -3.44 -19.91 5.23
CA ASP A 5 -2.09 -20.25 4.79
C ASP A 5 -2.11 -21.57 4.03
N ALA A 6 -1.69 -21.54 2.76
CA ALA A 6 -1.58 -22.72 1.92
C ALA A 6 -0.33 -22.63 1.03
N ASP A 7 0.44 -23.71 0.98
CA ASP A 7 1.61 -23.84 0.10
C ASP A 7 2.63 -22.69 0.16
N GLY A 8 2.81 -22.11 1.36
CA GLY A 8 3.71 -20.96 1.57
C GLY A 8 3.11 -19.62 1.18
N VAL A 9 1.83 -19.52 0.86
CA VAL A 9 1.16 -18.26 0.57
C VAL A 9 0.19 -17.95 1.70
N ARG A 10 0.31 -16.75 2.28
CA ARG A 10 -0.74 -16.19 3.13
C ARG A 10 -1.77 -15.50 2.25
N ARG A 11 -2.97 -16.07 2.15
CA ARG A 11 -4.11 -15.45 1.48
C ARG A 11 -4.92 -14.63 2.49
N VAL A 12 -5.18 -13.38 2.14
CA VAL A 12 -6.03 -12.47 2.88
C VAL A 12 -7.18 -12.05 1.97
N THR A 13 -8.40 -12.38 2.37
CA THR A 13 -9.62 -12.09 1.62
C THR A 13 -10.44 -11.06 2.37
N PHE A 14 -10.71 -9.92 1.73
CA PHE A 14 -11.73 -9.00 2.23
C PHE A 14 -13.12 -9.64 2.02
N ASP A 15 -13.81 -9.94 3.11
CA ASP A 15 -14.99 -10.81 3.20
C ASP A 15 -16.24 -10.04 3.68
N ARG A 16 -16.38 -8.79 3.22
CA ARG A 16 -17.54 -7.92 3.51
C ARG A 16 -18.30 -7.58 2.22
N PRO A 17 -18.78 -8.57 1.45
CA PRO A 17 -19.38 -8.32 0.13
C PRO A 17 -20.61 -7.40 0.19
N ALA A 18 -21.37 -7.43 1.30
CA ALA A 18 -22.52 -6.56 1.51
C ALA A 18 -22.19 -5.05 1.49
N THR A 19 -20.94 -4.70 1.82
CA THR A 19 -20.42 -3.32 1.77
C THR A 19 -19.32 -3.18 0.72
N SER A 20 -19.32 -4.04 -0.30
CA SER A 20 -18.29 -4.09 -1.35
C SER A 20 -16.86 -4.11 -0.77
N ASN A 21 -16.65 -4.89 0.29
CA ASN A 21 -15.36 -5.07 0.94
C ASN A 21 -14.76 -3.75 1.49
N ALA A 22 -15.62 -2.85 1.96
CA ALA A 22 -15.21 -1.64 2.67
C ALA A 22 -14.42 -1.96 3.95
N MET A 23 -13.38 -1.15 4.20
CA MET A 23 -12.45 -1.26 5.32
C MET A 23 -12.79 -0.21 6.37
N ASP A 24 -13.00 -0.64 7.60
CA ASP A 24 -13.01 0.22 8.78
C ASP A 24 -11.68 0.09 9.55
N GLY A 25 -11.62 0.66 10.75
CA GLY A 25 -10.44 0.57 11.59
C GLY A 25 -10.12 -0.83 12.09
N ALA A 26 -11.11 -1.71 12.25
CA ALA A 26 -10.90 -3.11 12.66
C ALA A 26 -10.29 -3.91 11.52
N VAL A 27 -10.88 -3.83 10.32
CA VAL A 27 -10.36 -4.49 9.11
C VAL A 27 -8.92 -4.04 8.83
N ALA A 28 -8.61 -2.74 8.97
CA ALA A 28 -7.25 -2.25 8.79
C ALA A 28 -6.26 -2.84 9.81
N ARG A 29 -6.65 -3.04 11.08
CA ARG A 29 -5.78 -3.68 12.08
C ARG A 29 -5.57 -5.16 11.78
N GLU A 30 -6.63 -5.86 11.40
CA GLU A 30 -6.55 -7.28 11.00
C GLU A 30 -5.61 -7.45 9.80
N LEU A 31 -5.71 -6.58 8.78
CA LEU A 31 -4.80 -6.57 7.63
C LEU A 31 -3.35 -6.36 8.05
N ALA A 32 -3.09 -5.40 8.94
CA ALA A 32 -1.75 -5.18 9.48
C ALA A 32 -1.21 -6.43 10.18
N GLU A 33 -2.01 -7.05 11.05
CA GLU A 33 -1.62 -8.24 11.81
C GLU A 33 -1.34 -9.44 10.91
N ALA A 34 -2.19 -9.67 9.89
CA ALA A 34 -2.01 -10.76 8.94
C ALA A 34 -0.69 -10.63 8.16
N VAL A 35 -0.36 -9.41 7.71
CA VAL A 35 0.88 -9.13 6.97
C VAL A 35 2.10 -9.13 7.89
N GLU A 36 2.02 -8.56 9.09
CA GLU A 36 3.13 -8.57 10.05
C GLU A 36 3.50 -9.98 10.53
N ALA A 37 2.52 -10.90 10.55
CA ALA A 37 2.72 -12.27 10.98
C ALA A 37 3.37 -13.19 9.92
N VAL A 38 3.69 -12.69 8.71
CA VAL A 38 4.41 -13.49 7.71
C VAL A 38 5.92 -13.47 7.95
N ALA A 39 6.57 -14.57 7.60
CA ALA A 39 8.02 -14.70 7.72
C ALA A 39 8.60 -15.41 6.49
N PRO A 40 9.76 -14.97 5.98
CA PRO A 40 10.36 -15.50 4.74
C PRO A 40 10.85 -16.95 4.83
N ASP A 41 10.87 -17.54 6.04
CA ASP A 41 11.22 -18.95 6.28
C ASP A 41 10.03 -19.91 6.07
N SER A 42 8.82 -19.38 6.14
CA SER A 42 7.55 -20.11 6.14
C SER A 42 6.60 -19.66 5.03
N HIS A 43 6.75 -18.42 4.56
CA HIS A 43 5.92 -17.80 3.54
C HIS A 43 6.79 -17.32 2.38
N ASP A 44 6.31 -17.58 1.17
CA ASP A 44 6.86 -17.18 -0.12
C ASP A 44 6.21 -15.89 -0.64
N ALA A 45 4.94 -15.65 -0.30
CA ALA A 45 4.19 -14.44 -0.66
C ALA A 45 2.97 -14.20 0.25
N VAL A 46 2.44 -12.98 0.21
CA VAL A 46 1.08 -12.63 0.64
C VAL A 46 0.23 -12.41 -0.61
N LEU A 47 -0.98 -12.96 -0.63
CA LEU A 47 -1.98 -12.72 -1.67
C LEU A 47 -3.18 -11.98 -1.07
N LEU A 48 -3.50 -10.81 -1.61
CA LEU A 48 -4.65 -10.00 -1.21
C LEU A 48 -5.74 -10.10 -2.29
N THR A 49 -6.99 -10.33 -1.90
CA THR A 49 -8.15 -10.43 -2.82
C THR A 49 -9.45 -9.98 -2.13
N GLY A 50 -10.51 -9.71 -2.90
CA GLY A 50 -11.87 -9.54 -2.36
C GLY A 50 -12.70 -10.82 -2.44
N GLU A 51 -13.81 -10.84 -1.73
CA GLU A 51 -14.92 -11.79 -1.95
C GLU A 51 -16.06 -11.08 -2.70
N GLY A 52 -16.63 -11.75 -3.71
CA GLY A 52 -17.78 -11.25 -4.47
C GLY A 52 -17.39 -10.36 -5.66
N GLU A 53 -18.17 -9.30 -5.90
CA GLU A 53 -18.06 -8.49 -7.13
C GLU A 53 -17.04 -7.33 -7.05
N ALA A 54 -16.42 -7.11 -5.89
CA ALA A 54 -15.51 -5.99 -5.68
C ALA A 54 -14.25 -6.47 -4.96
N PHE A 55 -13.09 -5.95 -5.37
CA PHE A 55 -11.87 -6.14 -4.59
C PHE A 55 -12.00 -5.39 -3.25
N SER A 56 -12.21 -4.07 -3.31
CA SER A 56 -12.57 -3.24 -2.15
C SER A 56 -13.02 -1.84 -2.56
N ALA A 57 -14.15 -1.40 -2.02
CA ALA A 57 -14.65 -0.03 -2.16
C ALA A 57 -13.85 1.01 -1.35
N GLY A 58 -12.85 0.59 -0.56
CA GLY A 58 -12.01 1.46 0.23
C GLY A 58 -12.57 1.69 1.63
N GLY A 59 -12.50 2.92 2.13
CA GLY A 59 -12.91 3.21 3.51
C GLY A 59 -14.43 3.10 3.70
N ASP A 60 -14.85 2.54 4.82
CA ASP A 60 -16.25 2.43 5.23
C ASP A 60 -16.84 3.81 5.56
N ILE A 61 -17.73 4.31 4.68
CA ILE A 61 -18.32 5.66 4.76
C ILE A 61 -19.30 5.79 5.94
N GLU A 62 -20.03 4.73 6.28
CA GLU A 62 -20.94 4.73 7.44
C GLU A 62 -20.11 4.86 8.71
N ALA A 63 -19.07 4.03 8.83
CA ALA A 63 -18.14 4.12 9.93
C ALA A 63 -17.41 5.46 9.98
N MET A 64 -17.21 6.19 8.88
CA MET A 64 -16.66 7.56 8.89
C MET A 64 -17.66 8.59 9.38
N ALA A 65 -18.93 8.50 8.95
CA ALA A 65 -19.97 9.47 9.28
C ALA A 65 -20.33 9.48 10.77
N GLU A 66 -20.19 8.34 11.45
CA GLU A 66 -20.44 8.21 12.89
C GLU A 66 -19.32 8.79 13.78
N ARG A 67 -18.19 9.19 13.19
CA ARG A 67 -17.04 9.67 13.96
C ARG A 67 -17.08 11.17 14.16
N GLU A 68 -16.96 11.57 15.42
CA GLU A 68 -16.72 12.94 15.81
C GLU A 68 -15.38 13.00 16.56
N GLU A 69 -14.35 13.56 15.92
CA GLU A 69 -13.01 13.63 16.49
C GLU A 69 -12.25 14.88 16.01
N ARG A 70 -11.26 15.29 16.80
CA ARG A 70 -10.34 16.37 16.42
C ARG A 70 -9.25 15.86 15.48
N PRO A 71 -8.62 16.73 14.66
CA PRO A 71 -7.58 16.33 13.72
C PRO A 71 -6.42 15.54 14.34
N GLU A 72 -6.03 15.83 15.57
CA GLU A 72 -4.94 15.11 16.24
C GLU A 72 -5.31 13.64 16.53
N ALA A 73 -6.53 13.42 17.04
CA ALA A 73 -7.05 12.08 17.30
C ALA A 73 -7.27 11.31 15.99
N ALA A 74 -7.74 11.99 14.93
CA ALA A 74 -7.85 11.42 13.60
C ALA A 74 -6.50 10.92 13.08
N ARG A 75 -5.43 11.70 13.27
CA ARG A 75 -4.07 11.34 12.85
C ARG A 75 -3.54 10.13 13.62
N GLU A 76 -3.73 10.08 14.94
CA GLU A 76 -3.31 8.96 15.78
C GLU A 76 -4.06 7.67 15.43
N ARG A 77 -5.37 7.76 15.23
CA ARG A 77 -6.16 6.63 14.76
C ARG A 77 -5.69 6.16 13.39
N LEU A 78 -5.55 7.06 12.41
CA LEU A 78 -5.05 6.69 11.08
C LEU A 78 -3.68 6.03 11.17
N ALA A 79 -2.76 6.54 11.99
CA ALA A 79 -1.44 5.92 12.19
C ALA A 79 -1.53 4.51 12.78
N SER A 80 -2.44 4.26 13.73
CA SER A 80 -2.61 2.97 14.40
C SER A 80 -3.49 1.96 13.65
N THR A 81 -4.20 2.38 12.61
CA THR A 81 -5.03 1.51 11.76
C THR A 81 -4.49 1.42 10.33
N PHE A 82 -4.98 2.27 9.44
CA PHE A 82 -4.63 2.28 8.02
C PHE A 82 -3.13 2.54 7.80
N GLY A 83 -2.54 3.51 8.49
CA GLY A 83 -1.09 3.77 8.42
C GLY A 83 -0.25 2.54 8.76
N ARG A 84 -0.61 1.82 9.84
CA ARG A 84 0.06 0.56 10.22
C ARG A 84 -0.10 -0.52 9.15
N ALA A 85 -1.31 -0.72 8.62
CA ALA A 85 -1.57 -1.76 7.62
C ALA A 85 -0.75 -1.55 6.33
N PHE A 86 -0.70 -0.31 5.85
CA PHE A 86 0.00 0.03 4.63
C PHE A 86 1.51 0.07 4.82
N GLU A 87 1.99 0.50 5.99
CA GLU A 87 3.39 0.36 6.37
C GLU A 87 3.79 -1.13 6.41
N ALA A 88 2.95 -2.00 6.96
CA ALA A 88 3.20 -3.43 7.00
C ALA A 88 3.32 -4.04 5.59
N ILE A 89 2.44 -3.65 4.65
CA ILE A 89 2.52 -4.11 3.25
C ILE A 89 3.79 -3.57 2.57
N TYR A 90 4.03 -2.26 2.70
CA TYR A 90 5.16 -1.57 2.06
C TYR A 90 6.53 -2.11 2.53
N THR A 91 6.62 -2.45 3.82
CA THR A 91 7.86 -2.94 4.46
C THR A 91 7.91 -4.46 4.65
N SER A 92 6.92 -5.19 4.14
CA SER A 92 6.85 -6.65 4.23
C SER A 92 8.14 -7.30 3.70
N ARG A 93 8.60 -8.33 4.41
CA ARG A 93 9.80 -9.12 4.04
C ARG A 93 9.51 -10.21 3.01
N VAL A 94 8.24 -10.40 2.67
CA VAL A 94 7.80 -11.28 1.58
C VAL A 94 7.03 -10.42 0.56
N PRO A 95 7.06 -10.79 -0.73
CA PRO A 95 6.30 -10.08 -1.75
C PRO A 95 4.80 -10.14 -1.48
N VAL A 96 4.09 -9.06 -1.79
CA VAL A 96 2.65 -8.91 -1.66
C VAL A 96 2.03 -8.77 -3.04
N VAL A 97 1.08 -9.65 -3.35
CA VAL A 97 0.40 -9.73 -4.64
C VAL A 97 -1.07 -9.35 -4.45
N ALA A 98 -1.57 -8.40 -5.24
CA ALA A 98 -2.98 -8.09 -5.33
C ALA A 98 -3.60 -8.85 -6.51
N ARG A 99 -4.55 -9.74 -6.19
CA ARG A 99 -5.47 -10.35 -7.15
C ARG A 99 -6.76 -9.53 -7.10
N VAL A 100 -6.99 -8.73 -8.15
CA VAL A 100 -8.07 -7.74 -8.20
C VAL A 100 -9.21 -8.29 -9.05
N ASP A 101 -10.16 -8.94 -8.40
CA ASP A 101 -11.32 -9.61 -8.99
C ASP A 101 -12.54 -8.70 -9.21
N GLY A 102 -12.42 -7.43 -8.87
CA GLY A 102 -13.46 -6.43 -9.11
C GLY A 102 -12.99 -5.02 -8.81
N ASP A 103 -13.92 -4.09 -8.67
CA ASP A 103 -13.60 -2.66 -8.50
C ASP A 103 -12.74 -2.40 -7.24
N ALA A 104 -11.77 -1.50 -7.39
CA ALA A 104 -10.87 -1.03 -6.33
C ALA A 104 -10.93 0.49 -6.19
N ALA A 105 -11.47 0.99 -5.08
CA ALA A 105 -11.70 2.42 -4.86
C ALA A 105 -11.07 2.92 -3.55
N GLY A 106 -10.61 4.17 -3.53
CA GLY A 106 -10.08 4.84 -2.33
C GLY A 106 -8.93 4.07 -1.69
N ALA A 107 -9.11 3.63 -0.45
CA ALA A 107 -8.13 2.79 0.23
C ALA A 107 -7.94 1.42 -0.47
N GLY A 108 -8.95 0.87 -1.17
CA GLY A 108 -8.81 -0.35 -1.97
C GLY A 108 -7.85 -0.18 -3.14
N LEU A 109 -7.94 0.96 -3.86
CA LEU A 109 -6.92 1.34 -4.86
C LEU A 109 -5.54 1.50 -4.21
N SER A 110 -5.49 2.03 -2.99
CA SER A 110 -4.22 2.21 -2.29
C SER A 110 -3.58 0.85 -1.97
N VAL A 111 -4.36 -0.18 -1.62
CA VAL A 111 -3.87 -1.56 -1.40
C VAL A 111 -3.23 -2.10 -2.69
N VAL A 112 -3.88 -1.86 -3.83
CA VAL A 112 -3.33 -2.23 -5.14
C VAL A 112 -2.01 -1.51 -5.39
N ALA A 113 -1.95 -0.20 -5.15
CA ALA A 113 -0.77 0.61 -5.41
C ALA A 113 0.43 0.29 -4.49
N VAL A 114 0.21 -0.19 -3.27
CA VAL A 114 1.28 -0.59 -2.33
C VAL A 114 1.74 -2.04 -2.52
N SER A 115 0.98 -2.84 -3.26
CA SER A 115 1.34 -4.23 -3.57
C SER A 115 2.53 -4.27 -4.55
N ASP A 116 3.37 -5.30 -4.44
CA ASP A 116 4.53 -5.48 -5.31
C ASP A 116 4.11 -5.91 -6.73
N PHE A 117 3.02 -6.67 -6.80
CA PHE A 117 2.38 -7.08 -8.05
C PHE A 117 0.87 -6.91 -7.95
N ALA A 118 0.24 -6.52 -9.05
CA ALA A 118 -1.20 -6.43 -9.17
C ALA A 118 -1.67 -6.97 -10.53
N TYR A 119 -2.60 -7.91 -10.50
CA TYR A 119 -3.31 -8.42 -11.68
C TYR A 119 -4.81 -8.25 -11.47
N ALA A 120 -5.51 -7.87 -12.52
CA ALA A 120 -6.94 -7.58 -12.42
C ALA A 120 -7.74 -8.23 -13.54
N VAL A 121 -9.01 -8.52 -13.25
CA VAL A 121 -9.99 -8.82 -14.31
C VAL A 121 -10.21 -7.59 -15.19
N GLU A 122 -10.46 -7.78 -16.49
CA GLU A 122 -10.68 -6.67 -17.44
C GLU A 122 -11.87 -5.77 -17.05
N SER A 123 -12.88 -6.34 -16.40
CA SER A 123 -14.07 -5.61 -15.93
C SER A 123 -13.82 -4.71 -14.70
N ALA A 124 -12.68 -4.86 -14.00
CA ALA A 124 -12.37 -4.08 -12.82
C ALA A 124 -12.11 -2.61 -13.15
N ARG A 125 -12.52 -1.72 -12.24
CA ARG A 125 -12.26 -0.29 -12.31
C ARG A 125 -11.51 0.20 -11.09
N PHE A 126 -10.65 1.19 -11.31
CA PHE A 126 -9.80 1.78 -10.30
C PHE A 126 -10.16 3.24 -10.09
N VAL A 127 -10.37 3.65 -8.82
CA VAL A 127 -10.84 5.01 -8.50
C VAL A 127 -10.11 5.59 -7.30
N ALA A 128 -9.45 6.75 -7.46
CA ALA A 128 -8.96 7.54 -6.33
C ALA A 128 -10.10 8.35 -5.70
N ALA A 129 -11.05 7.66 -5.06
CA ALA A 129 -12.36 8.19 -4.68
C ALA A 129 -12.36 9.23 -3.54
N PHE A 130 -11.21 9.52 -2.91
CA PHE A 130 -11.10 10.41 -1.74
C PHE A 130 -11.76 11.78 -1.95
N VAL A 131 -11.52 12.42 -3.10
CA VAL A 131 -12.06 13.74 -3.42
C VAL A 131 -13.59 13.77 -3.46
N ARG A 132 -14.22 12.63 -3.79
CA ARG A 132 -15.69 12.51 -3.87
C ARG A 132 -16.38 12.66 -2.52
N VAL A 133 -15.64 12.45 -1.42
CA VAL A 133 -16.12 12.59 -0.04
C VAL A 133 -15.36 13.69 0.72
N GLY A 134 -14.68 14.59 0.00
CA GLY A 134 -13.96 15.73 0.59
C GLY A 134 -12.66 15.35 1.31
N LEU A 135 -12.07 14.21 0.96
CA LEU A 135 -10.80 13.72 1.52
C LEU A 135 -9.66 13.84 0.50
N VAL A 136 -8.43 13.69 1.01
CA VAL A 136 -7.21 13.59 0.21
C VAL A 136 -6.74 12.14 0.14
N PRO A 137 -5.99 11.73 -0.90
CA PRO A 137 -5.34 10.42 -0.91
C PRO A 137 -4.43 10.24 0.30
N ASP A 138 -4.74 9.25 1.13
CA ASP A 138 -3.95 8.83 2.29
C ASP A 138 -3.25 7.49 2.00
N THR A 139 -2.81 6.76 3.04
CA THR A 139 -2.35 5.35 2.93
C THR A 139 -1.25 5.10 1.88
N GLY A 140 -0.39 6.10 1.65
CA GLY A 140 0.66 6.03 0.63
C GLY A 140 0.19 6.37 -0.78
N GLY A 141 -1.10 6.60 -1.02
CA GLY A 141 -1.66 6.97 -2.34
C GLY A 141 -1.02 8.22 -2.94
N SER A 142 -0.79 9.28 -2.15
CA SER A 142 -0.08 10.49 -2.62
C SER A 142 1.43 10.30 -2.82
N PHE A 143 2.00 9.22 -2.27
CA PHE A 143 3.43 8.87 -2.41
C PHE A 143 3.66 7.91 -3.59
N LEU A 144 2.89 6.84 -3.69
CA LEU A 144 3.05 5.74 -4.65
C LEU A 144 2.42 6.04 -6.00
N LEU A 145 1.20 6.58 -6.03
CA LEU A 145 0.50 6.84 -7.29
C LEU A 145 1.34 7.66 -8.30
N PRO A 146 1.96 8.81 -7.94
CA PRO A 146 2.81 9.54 -8.89
C PRO A 146 4.08 8.78 -9.30
N ARG A 147 4.55 7.81 -8.51
CA ARG A 147 5.72 6.97 -8.84
C ARG A 147 5.35 5.85 -9.82
N LEU A 148 4.12 5.35 -9.74
CA LEU A 148 3.61 4.31 -10.64
C LEU A 148 3.19 4.90 -11.99
N VAL A 149 2.32 5.92 -11.98
CA VAL A 149 1.65 6.41 -13.21
C VAL A 149 2.13 7.77 -13.69
N GLY A 150 3.11 8.37 -13.00
CA GLY A 150 3.60 9.71 -13.27
C GLY A 150 2.68 10.83 -12.77
N TRP A 151 3.23 12.04 -12.70
CA TRP A 151 2.58 13.19 -12.05
C TRP A 151 1.24 13.62 -12.65
N ARG A 152 1.12 13.59 -13.98
CA ARG A 152 -0.10 14.08 -14.66
C ARG A 152 -1.25 13.11 -14.47
N THR A 153 -1.00 11.82 -14.68
CA THR A 153 -1.98 10.76 -14.46
C THR A 153 -2.39 10.71 -12.99
N ALA A 154 -1.44 10.75 -12.06
CA ALA A 154 -1.75 10.74 -10.63
C ALA A 154 -2.64 11.93 -10.22
N LYS A 155 -2.33 13.16 -10.70
CA LYS A 155 -3.16 14.34 -10.44
C LYS A 155 -4.54 14.23 -11.06
N ARG A 156 -4.63 13.77 -12.31
CA ARG A 156 -5.91 13.53 -12.98
C ARG A 156 -6.77 12.60 -12.11
N LEU A 157 -6.28 11.41 -11.80
CA LEU A 157 -7.00 10.42 -10.99
C LEU A 157 -7.41 10.98 -9.62
N ALA A 158 -6.47 11.57 -8.88
CA ALA A 158 -6.71 12.02 -7.51
C ALA A 158 -7.60 13.26 -7.41
N ILE A 159 -7.53 14.19 -8.37
CA ILE A 159 -8.27 15.46 -8.33
C ILE A 159 -9.65 15.30 -8.96
N THR A 160 -9.79 14.59 -10.07
CA THR A 160 -11.10 14.37 -10.69
C THR A 160 -11.87 13.27 -9.98
N GLY A 161 -11.16 12.33 -9.34
CA GLY A 161 -11.75 11.14 -8.75
C GLY A 161 -12.42 10.27 -9.81
N GLU A 162 -12.02 10.33 -11.07
CA GLU A 162 -12.61 9.51 -12.13
C GLU A 162 -12.19 8.05 -12.05
N ALA A 163 -13.00 7.16 -12.62
CA ALA A 163 -12.68 5.75 -12.72
C ALA A 163 -11.85 5.49 -13.97
N VAL A 164 -10.84 4.62 -13.85
CA VAL A 164 -10.10 4.08 -14.99
C VAL A 164 -10.32 2.59 -15.12
N SER A 165 -10.32 2.11 -16.35
CA SER A 165 -10.43 0.68 -16.66
C SER A 165 -9.17 -0.09 -16.24
N ALA A 166 -9.28 -1.40 -16.04
CA ALA A 166 -8.13 -2.25 -15.80
C ALA A 166 -7.10 -2.19 -16.94
N ARG A 167 -7.57 -2.07 -18.19
CA ARG A 167 -6.69 -1.89 -19.34
C ARG A 167 -5.86 -0.61 -19.25
N GLU A 168 -6.49 0.53 -18.99
CA GLU A 168 -5.78 1.80 -18.80
C GLU A 168 -4.85 1.76 -17.58
N ALA A 169 -5.27 1.08 -16.50
CA ALA A 169 -4.43 0.86 -15.33
C ALA A 169 -3.15 0.07 -15.68
N ALA A 170 -3.25 -0.95 -16.54
CA ALA A 170 -2.08 -1.68 -17.03
C ALA A 170 -1.21 -0.82 -17.94
N GLU A 171 -1.80 -0.08 -18.89
CA GLU A 171 -1.09 0.80 -19.82
C GLU A 171 -0.32 1.93 -19.10
N THR A 172 -0.84 2.39 -17.96
CA THR A 172 -0.20 3.45 -17.14
C THR A 172 0.78 2.91 -16.11
N GLY A 173 0.88 1.60 -15.92
CA GLY A 173 1.75 0.97 -14.91
C GLY A 173 1.18 0.98 -13.48
N LEU A 174 -0.12 1.25 -13.31
CA LEU A 174 -0.80 1.12 -12.02
C LEU A 174 -0.93 -0.35 -11.60
N ILE A 175 -1.11 -1.25 -12.57
CA ILE A 175 -1.13 -2.71 -12.37
C ILE A 175 -0.22 -3.38 -13.42
N ASN A 176 0.16 -4.64 -13.19
CA ASN A 176 1.03 -5.38 -14.10
C ASN A 176 0.30 -5.86 -15.35
N ALA A 177 -0.95 -6.34 -15.22
CA ALA A 177 -1.80 -6.70 -16.35
C ALA A 177 -3.29 -6.72 -15.98
N ALA A 178 -4.12 -6.47 -16.97
CA ALA A 178 -5.53 -6.83 -16.98
C ALA A 178 -5.72 -8.09 -17.84
N VAL A 179 -6.49 -9.06 -17.36
CA VAL A 179 -6.73 -10.35 -18.02
C VAL A 179 -8.22 -10.70 -17.98
N PRO A 180 -8.72 -11.56 -18.88
CA PRO A 180 -10.08 -12.09 -18.78
C PRO A 180 -10.36 -12.68 -17.40
N GLU A 181 -11.63 -12.65 -16.99
CA GLU A 181 -12.06 -13.13 -15.67
C GLU A 181 -11.59 -14.57 -15.38
N ASP A 182 -11.75 -15.46 -16.36
CA ASP A 182 -11.39 -16.87 -16.26
C ASP A 182 -9.87 -17.12 -16.20
N ASP A 183 -9.05 -16.14 -16.60
CA ASP A 183 -7.59 -16.25 -16.67
C ASP A 183 -6.88 -15.64 -15.44
N LEU A 184 -7.60 -14.94 -14.55
CA LEU A 184 -6.99 -14.22 -13.43
C LEU A 184 -6.30 -15.16 -12.44
N ASP A 185 -6.93 -16.29 -12.12
CA ASP A 185 -6.39 -17.25 -11.16
C ASP A 185 -5.09 -17.88 -11.69
N ASP A 186 -5.12 -18.38 -12.93
CA ASP A 186 -3.94 -18.95 -13.59
C ASP A 186 -2.79 -17.94 -13.65
N ARG A 187 -3.10 -16.68 -14.01
CA ARG A 187 -2.07 -15.63 -14.09
C ARG A 187 -1.39 -15.34 -12.76
N VAL A 188 -2.16 -15.36 -11.67
CA VAL A 188 -1.68 -15.16 -10.30
C VAL A 188 -0.89 -16.39 -9.83
N ASP A 189 -1.40 -17.59 -10.09
CA ASP A 189 -0.78 -18.85 -9.69
C ASP A 189 0.57 -19.08 -10.39
N ASP A 190 0.73 -18.65 -11.64
CA ASP A 190 2.01 -18.64 -12.35
C ASP A 190 3.04 -17.75 -11.64
N LEU A 191 2.63 -16.56 -11.19
CA LEU A 191 3.51 -15.68 -10.42
C LEU A 191 3.84 -16.32 -9.06
N LEU A 192 2.85 -16.84 -8.35
CA LEU A 192 3.06 -17.45 -7.04
C LEU A 192 4.00 -18.66 -7.15
N THR A 193 3.86 -19.48 -8.20
CA THR A 193 4.77 -20.58 -8.52
C THR A 193 6.20 -20.06 -8.73
N THR A 194 6.36 -19.00 -9.52
CA THR A 194 7.66 -18.35 -9.73
C THR A 194 8.26 -17.86 -8.41
N LEU A 195 7.50 -17.17 -7.57
CA LEU A 195 7.96 -16.63 -6.29
C LEU A 195 8.37 -17.74 -5.32
N ARG A 196 7.60 -18.83 -5.30
CA ARG A 196 7.88 -20.04 -4.53
C ARG A 196 9.18 -20.73 -4.95
N GLU A 197 9.64 -20.48 -6.17
CA GLU A 197 10.93 -20.91 -6.70
C GLU A 197 12.03 -19.86 -6.55
N ARG A 198 11.84 -18.76 -5.82
CA ARG A 198 12.88 -17.78 -5.51
C ARG A 198 13.29 -17.86 -4.02
N PRO A 199 14.52 -17.45 -3.67
CA PRO A 199 14.90 -17.37 -2.26
C PRO A 199 14.19 -16.18 -1.62
N THR A 200 13.12 -16.44 -0.85
CA THR A 200 12.20 -15.40 -0.37
C THR A 200 12.90 -14.31 0.45
N GLU A 201 13.88 -14.67 1.27
CA GLU A 201 14.68 -13.68 2.00
C GLU A 201 15.40 -12.70 1.05
N THR A 202 16.00 -13.20 -0.03
CA THR A 202 16.63 -12.37 -1.06
C THR A 202 15.60 -11.53 -1.81
N VAL A 203 14.41 -12.07 -2.11
CA VAL A 203 13.31 -11.30 -2.72
C VAL A 203 12.90 -10.13 -1.82
N GLY A 204 12.76 -10.37 -0.51
CA GLY A 204 12.49 -9.31 0.47
C GLY A 204 13.61 -8.26 0.55
N GLN A 205 14.87 -8.68 0.43
CA GLN A 205 16.01 -7.76 0.36
C GLN A 205 15.97 -6.89 -0.91
N ILE A 206 15.62 -7.47 -2.06
CA ILE A 206 15.43 -6.73 -3.33
C ILE A 206 14.34 -5.66 -3.17
N LYS A 207 13.15 -6.06 -2.70
CA LYS A 207 12.03 -5.13 -2.43
C LYS A 207 12.47 -3.97 -1.55
N ARG A 208 13.11 -4.28 -0.42
CA ARG A 208 13.59 -3.27 0.52
C ARG A 208 14.62 -2.34 -0.13
N ALA A 209 15.54 -2.87 -0.93
CA ALA A 209 16.56 -2.05 -1.58
C ALA A 209 15.99 -1.08 -2.60
N ILE A 210 15.02 -1.53 -3.40
CA ILE A 210 14.28 -0.65 -4.31
C ILE A 210 13.64 0.49 -3.50
N HIS A 211 12.89 0.17 -2.44
CA HIS A 211 12.19 1.18 -1.63
C HIS A 211 13.13 2.19 -0.95
N GLU A 212 14.20 1.69 -0.33
CA GLU A 212 15.19 2.51 0.36
C GLU A 212 15.95 3.44 -0.58
N ASN A 213 16.20 3.02 -1.83
CA ASN A 213 16.92 3.82 -2.81
C ASN A 213 16.06 4.85 -3.54
N LEU A 214 14.72 4.76 -3.48
CA LEU A 214 13.81 5.72 -4.16
C LEU A 214 14.04 7.19 -3.78
N GLY A 215 14.55 7.46 -2.58
CA GLY A 215 14.80 8.82 -2.09
C GLY A 215 16.27 9.20 -1.97
N ARG A 216 17.20 8.33 -2.40
CA ARG A 216 18.64 8.53 -2.20
C ARG A 216 19.30 9.16 -3.41
N GLU A 217 20.36 9.91 -3.14
CA GLU A 217 21.32 10.31 -4.18
C GLU A 217 22.16 9.10 -4.63
N TRP A 218 22.82 9.22 -5.78
CA TRP A 218 23.54 8.11 -6.42
C TRP A 218 24.54 7.39 -5.51
N ALA A 219 25.44 8.15 -4.86
CA ALA A 219 26.49 7.53 -4.05
C ALA A 219 25.93 6.78 -2.82
N PRO A 220 25.02 7.35 -2.01
CA PRO A 220 24.34 6.60 -0.95
C PRO A 220 23.49 5.42 -1.43
N ALA A 221 22.86 5.52 -2.62
CA ALA A 221 22.10 4.42 -3.20
C ALA A 221 23.01 3.23 -3.54
N LEU A 222 24.16 3.50 -4.17
CA LEU A 222 25.14 2.50 -4.54
C LEU A 222 25.81 1.84 -3.32
N ASP A 223 26.15 2.63 -2.29
CA ASP A 223 26.69 2.10 -1.03
C ASP A 223 25.72 1.11 -0.38
N TYR A 224 24.43 1.41 -0.39
CA TYR A 224 23.42 0.50 0.13
C TYR A 224 23.22 -0.76 -0.72
N GLU A 225 23.24 -0.64 -2.05
CA GLU A 225 23.22 -1.82 -2.94
C GLU A 225 24.40 -2.74 -2.65
N GLN A 226 25.61 -2.19 -2.54
CA GLN A 226 26.82 -2.92 -2.19
C GLN A 226 26.69 -3.59 -0.82
N HIS A 227 26.13 -2.89 0.17
CA HIS A 227 25.88 -3.43 1.50
C HIS A 227 24.91 -4.64 1.46
N VAL A 228 23.75 -4.49 0.82
CA VAL A 228 22.75 -5.57 0.74
C VAL A 228 23.26 -6.74 -0.13
N GLN A 229 23.97 -6.46 -1.21
CA GLN A 229 24.60 -7.49 -2.05
C GLN A 229 25.67 -8.29 -1.27
N ALA A 230 26.48 -7.62 -0.45
CA ALA A 230 27.47 -8.30 0.40
C ALA A 230 26.83 -9.24 1.43
N LEU A 231 25.67 -8.85 1.98
CA LEU A 231 24.87 -9.74 2.84
C LEU A 231 24.34 -10.94 2.06
N ALA A 232 23.84 -10.73 0.84
CA ALA A 232 23.33 -11.79 -0.02
C ALA A 232 24.42 -12.81 -0.41
N TYR A 233 25.64 -12.36 -0.71
CA TYR A 233 26.77 -13.25 -1.01
C TYR A 233 27.11 -14.22 0.13
N GLY A 234 26.95 -13.78 1.38
CA GLY A 234 27.20 -14.63 2.56
C GLY A 234 26.06 -15.59 2.90
N GLY A 235 24.94 -15.57 2.15
CA GLY A 235 23.74 -16.33 2.45
C GLY A 235 23.71 -17.71 1.81
N ALA A 236 23.06 -18.67 2.49
CA ALA A 236 22.87 -20.04 1.99
C ALA A 236 22.12 -20.09 0.64
N ALA A 237 21.27 -19.10 0.36
CA ALA A 237 20.58 -18.98 -0.92
C ALA A 237 21.54 -18.73 -2.09
N HIS A 238 22.63 -17.97 -1.87
CA HIS A 238 23.65 -17.73 -2.87
C HIS A 238 24.47 -19.00 -3.13
N GLU A 239 24.93 -19.67 -2.08
CA GLU A 239 25.68 -20.93 -2.17
C GLU A 239 24.90 -21.98 -2.98
N GLU A 240 23.64 -22.23 -2.63
CA GLU A 240 22.78 -23.18 -3.32
C GLU A 240 22.42 -22.71 -4.74
N GLY A 241 22.21 -21.41 -4.95
CA GLY A 241 21.96 -20.86 -6.28
C GLY A 241 23.13 -21.05 -7.25
N VAL A 242 24.36 -20.79 -6.80
CA VAL A 242 25.57 -21.02 -7.59
C VAL A 242 25.78 -22.50 -7.87
N ALA A 243 25.65 -23.35 -6.84
CA ALA A 243 25.79 -24.80 -7.02
C ALA A 243 24.77 -25.35 -8.02
N ALA A 244 23.48 -24.98 -7.88
CA ALA A 244 22.43 -25.43 -8.80
C ALA A 244 22.69 -24.99 -10.25
N PHE A 245 23.16 -23.76 -10.45
CA PHE A 245 23.49 -23.25 -11.77
C PHE A 245 24.68 -23.98 -12.41
N LEU A 246 25.74 -24.24 -11.65
CA LEU A 246 26.93 -24.95 -12.16
C LEU A 246 26.64 -26.43 -12.46
N ASP A 247 25.71 -27.04 -11.72
CA ASP A 247 25.30 -28.44 -11.88
C ASP A 247 24.18 -28.65 -12.92
N ASP A 248 23.71 -27.57 -13.58
CA ASP A 248 22.56 -27.57 -14.51
C ASP A 248 21.30 -28.25 -13.92
N ARG A 249 20.99 -27.90 -12.67
CA ARG A 249 19.84 -28.46 -11.92
C ARG A 249 18.96 -27.34 -11.36
N PRO A 250 17.67 -27.63 -11.08
CA PRO A 250 16.84 -26.68 -10.36
C PRO A 250 17.36 -26.48 -8.93
N ARG A 251 17.12 -25.28 -8.38
CA ARG A 251 17.45 -24.96 -6.99
C ARG A 251 16.63 -25.84 -6.04
N GLY A 252 17.29 -26.46 -5.06
CA GLY A 252 16.62 -27.19 -4.00
C GLY A 252 15.82 -26.27 -3.09
N ARG A 253 14.62 -26.70 -2.69
CA ARG A 253 13.86 -26.03 -1.63
C ARG A 253 14.49 -26.34 -0.28
N ARG A 254 15.01 -25.32 0.40
CA ARG A 254 15.25 -25.38 1.84
C ARG A 254 14.28 -24.42 2.52
N ARG A 255 13.17 -24.94 3.05
CA ARG A 255 12.49 -24.26 4.15
C ARG A 255 13.39 -24.46 5.36
N SER A 256 13.95 -23.40 5.91
CA SER A 256 14.88 -23.55 7.03
C SER A 256 14.13 -24.14 8.22
N GLY A 257 14.28 -25.45 8.44
CA GLY A 257 14.04 -26.02 9.76
C GLY A 257 15.02 -25.37 10.73
N ALA A 258 14.51 -24.42 11.52
CA ALA A 258 15.11 -23.83 12.71
C ALA A 258 16.64 -23.99 12.86
N ARG A 259 17.40 -23.09 12.24
CA ARG A 259 18.65 -22.60 12.83
C ARG A 259 18.69 -21.09 12.66
N CYS A 260 18.16 -20.37 13.65
CA CYS A 260 18.46 -18.96 13.83
C CYS A 260 19.98 -18.79 13.90
N LEU A 261 20.59 -18.37 12.80
CA LEU A 261 21.84 -17.63 12.89
C LEU A 261 21.47 -16.29 13.54
N ARG A 262 21.81 -16.19 14.82
CA ARG A 262 21.63 -15.01 15.65
C ARG A 262 22.20 -13.81 14.88
N PRO A 263 21.46 -12.70 14.71
CA PRO A 263 21.97 -11.55 13.98
C PRO A 263 23.25 -11.05 14.66
N PRO A 264 24.27 -10.62 13.90
CA PRO A 264 25.46 -10.02 14.49
C PRO A 264 25.03 -8.83 15.35
N ALA A 265 25.60 -8.72 16.55
CA ALA A 265 25.31 -7.64 17.47
C ALA A 265 25.47 -6.30 16.75
N ARG A 266 24.51 -5.37 16.95
CA ARG A 266 24.58 -4.00 16.41
C ARG A 266 25.99 -3.45 16.64
N PRO A 267 26.62 -2.80 15.64
CA PRO A 267 27.91 -2.17 15.85
C PRO A 267 27.79 -1.18 17.01
N ARG A 268 28.65 -1.33 18.01
CA ARG A 268 28.76 -0.36 19.11
C ARG A 268 28.95 1.01 18.49
N ARG A 269 28.02 1.94 18.76
CA ARG A 269 28.21 3.36 18.42
C ARG A 269 29.57 3.78 18.96
N LEU A 270 30.51 4.10 18.06
CA LEU A 270 31.78 4.69 18.44
C LEU A 270 31.44 6.01 19.15
N ARG A 271 31.85 6.13 20.41
CA ARG A 271 31.81 7.42 21.11
C ARG A 271 32.71 8.39 20.33
N PRO A 272 32.28 9.64 20.09
CA PRO A 272 33.16 10.63 19.49
C PRO A 272 34.39 10.83 20.38
N PRO A 273 35.57 11.13 19.81
CA PRO A 273 36.78 11.35 20.58
C PRO A 273 36.57 12.52 21.56
N VAL A 274 36.91 12.28 22.82
CA VAL A 274 36.92 13.30 23.87
C VAL A 274 38.05 14.28 23.52
N GLY A 275 37.68 15.47 23.04
CA GLY A 275 38.63 16.58 22.87
C GLY A 275 39.27 16.99 24.20
N PRO A 276 40.46 17.60 24.17
CA PRO A 276 41.21 17.90 25.38
C PRO A 276 40.43 18.83 26.31
N ARG A 277 40.32 18.43 27.58
CA ARG A 277 39.65 19.20 28.64
C ARG A 277 40.34 20.56 28.78
N ARG A 278 39.61 21.63 28.44
CA ARG A 278 40.01 22.99 28.84
C ARG A 278 39.96 23.07 30.36
N ARG A 279 41.11 23.41 30.97
CA ARG A 279 41.19 23.78 32.39
C ARG A 279 40.50 25.13 32.57
N THR A 280 39.45 25.18 33.38
CA THR A 280 38.91 26.43 33.94
C THR A 280 39.81 26.90 35.09
N PRO A 281 40.19 28.19 35.16
CA PRO A 281 40.68 28.77 36.40
C PRO A 281 39.51 29.03 37.34
N ALA A 282 39.77 28.88 38.63
CA ALA A 282 38.84 29.12 39.72
C ALA A 282 38.67 30.63 40.01
N GLY A 283 37.43 31.00 40.33
CA GLY A 283 37.08 32.07 41.29
C GLY A 283 37.13 33.51 40.78
N GLU A 284 35.95 34.15 40.69
CA GLU A 284 35.66 35.38 41.43
C GLU A 284 34.16 35.75 41.35
N ALA A 285 33.76 36.60 42.29
CA ALA A 285 32.45 36.70 42.89
C ALA A 285 31.34 37.39 42.06
N ALA A 286 30.10 37.06 42.41
CA ALA A 286 28.90 37.81 42.03
C ALA A 286 28.81 39.17 42.75
N PRO A 287 28.02 40.11 42.21
CA PRO A 287 26.99 40.67 43.07
C PRO A 287 25.60 40.79 42.43
N SER A 288 24.64 40.60 43.34
CA SER A 288 23.24 41.04 43.37
C SER A 288 22.92 42.34 42.63
N ASN A 289 21.78 42.38 41.91
CA ASN A 289 20.78 43.41 42.19
C ASN A 289 19.35 43.08 41.72
N ALA A 290 18.41 43.53 42.54
CA ALA A 290 16.98 43.34 42.46
C ALA A 290 16.28 44.32 41.50
N ALA A 291 15.01 44.00 41.21
CA ALA A 291 14.05 44.69 40.33
C ALA A 291 13.65 46.11 40.78
N PRO A 292 12.76 46.82 40.05
CA PRO A 292 11.33 46.63 40.32
C PRO A 292 10.38 46.73 39.10
N ALA A 293 9.14 46.30 39.36
CA ALA A 293 7.97 46.33 38.49
C ALA A 293 7.25 47.69 38.48
N THR A 294 6.49 47.96 37.40
CA THR A 294 5.32 48.88 37.36
C THR A 294 4.41 48.43 36.20
N THR A 295 3.26 47.79 36.44
CA THR A 295 1.89 48.37 36.55
C THR A 295 1.36 49.09 35.30
N GLY A 296 0.20 48.65 34.76
CA GLY A 296 -0.57 49.48 33.82
C GLY A 296 -1.70 48.82 33.02
N ARG A 297 -2.85 48.55 33.68
CA ARG A 297 -4.26 48.68 33.21
C ARG A 297 -4.74 48.10 31.85
N ARG A 298 -5.72 47.18 31.95
CA ARG A 298 -6.96 47.10 31.12
C ARG A 298 -7.99 48.13 31.64
N PRO A 299 -9.02 48.62 30.89
CA PRO A 299 -10.17 47.88 30.31
C PRO A 299 -10.53 48.37 28.87
N SER A 300 -11.46 47.83 28.08
CA SER A 300 -12.87 47.56 28.36
C SER A 300 -13.55 46.75 27.24
N ASP A 301 -14.70 46.22 27.63
CA ASP A 301 -15.77 45.56 26.88
C ASP A 301 -16.07 46.10 25.48
N ARG A 302 -16.47 45.19 24.59
CA ARG A 302 -17.56 45.43 23.64
C ARG A 302 -18.19 44.11 23.18
N GLU A 303 -19.51 44.17 23.15
CA GLU A 303 -20.47 43.08 23.08
C GLU A 303 -20.54 42.41 21.70
N ARG A 304 -20.96 41.14 21.72
CA ARG A 304 -21.57 40.44 20.57
C ARG A 304 -22.98 40.98 20.33
N PRO A 305 -23.52 40.78 19.11
CA PRO A 305 -24.86 40.24 19.02
C PRO A 305 -24.91 38.92 18.24
N ALA A 306 -25.90 38.13 18.64
CA ALA A 306 -26.25 36.83 18.12
C ALA A 306 -26.99 36.92 16.78
N HIS A 307 -26.85 35.88 15.96
CA HIS A 307 -27.89 35.46 15.01
C HIS A 307 -28.10 33.95 15.09
N SER A 308 -29.36 33.58 15.26
CA SER A 308 -29.92 32.22 15.34
C SER A 308 -30.45 31.80 13.94
N PRO A 309 -30.92 30.54 13.77
CA PRO A 309 -30.61 29.73 12.59
C PRO A 309 -31.73 29.65 11.53
N SER A 310 -31.34 29.40 10.29
CA SER A 310 -32.14 28.82 9.20
C SER A 310 -31.14 28.14 8.25
N SER A 311 -31.36 27.00 7.60
CA SER A 311 -32.52 26.18 7.34
C SER A 311 -32.01 24.77 7.03
N ARG A 312 -32.67 23.74 7.56
CA ARG A 312 -32.48 22.36 7.13
C ARG A 312 -32.88 22.24 5.66
N SER A 313 -31.96 21.87 4.78
CA SER A 313 -32.33 21.25 3.50
C SER A 313 -32.05 19.75 3.62
N ALA A 314 -33.13 18.97 3.53
CA ALA A 314 -33.07 17.53 3.41
C ALA A 314 -32.47 17.19 2.04
N PHE A 315 -31.22 16.70 2.02
CA PHE A 315 -30.69 16.00 0.86
C PHE A 315 -31.15 14.54 0.95
N SER A 316 -32.23 14.25 0.24
CA SER A 316 -32.72 12.90 0.00
C SER A 316 -31.64 12.10 -0.73
N GLN A 317 -31.16 11.04 -0.08
CA GLN A 317 -30.17 10.12 -0.62
C GLN A 317 -30.79 9.27 -1.75
N ARG A 318 -30.17 9.29 -2.92
CA ARG A 318 -30.32 8.20 -3.90
C ARG A 318 -29.16 7.24 -3.70
N SER A 319 -29.49 6.03 -3.27
CA SER A 319 -28.64 4.84 -3.39
C SER A 319 -28.15 4.70 -4.84
N PHE A 320 -26.86 4.89 -5.08
CA PHE A 320 -26.28 4.68 -6.41
C PHE A 320 -25.82 3.22 -6.54
N ARG A 321 -26.65 2.43 -7.22
CA ARG A 321 -26.26 1.13 -7.75
C ARG A 321 -25.26 1.34 -8.88
N TRP A 322 -24.16 0.59 -8.86
CA TRP A 322 -23.32 0.39 -10.02
C TRP A 322 -24.15 -0.29 -11.11
N THR A 323 -24.45 0.40 -12.21
CA THR A 323 -25.06 -0.24 -13.38
C THR A 323 -23.95 -0.61 -14.36
N SER A 324 -23.75 -1.91 -14.56
CA SER A 324 -23.03 -2.45 -15.72
C SER A 324 -23.84 -2.15 -16.98
N SER A 325 -23.27 -1.45 -17.97
CA SER A 325 -23.91 -1.29 -19.28
C SER A 325 -22.90 -1.50 -20.40
N GLY A 326 -23.12 -2.55 -21.20
CA GLY A 326 -22.54 -2.66 -22.54
C GLY A 326 -22.30 -4.08 -23.08
N LYS A 327 -23.35 -4.88 -23.33
CA LYS A 327 -23.28 -5.95 -24.34
C LYS A 327 -23.75 -5.39 -25.70
N PRO A 328 -23.06 -5.66 -26.82
CA PRO A 328 -23.53 -5.24 -28.13
C PRO A 328 -24.67 -6.15 -28.63
N ARG A 329 -25.68 -5.53 -29.23
CA ARG A 329 -26.80 -6.21 -29.90
C ARG A 329 -26.35 -6.81 -31.23
N SER A 330 -26.62 -8.10 -31.40
CA SER A 330 -26.61 -8.81 -32.68
C SER A 330 -27.72 -8.26 -33.61
N ALA A 331 -27.38 -8.00 -34.86
CA ALA A 331 -28.34 -7.84 -35.95
C ALA A 331 -28.01 -8.86 -37.05
N ASN A 332 -28.96 -9.76 -37.27
CA ASN A 332 -29.03 -10.70 -38.39
C ASN A 332 -29.84 -10.04 -39.52
N PRO A 333 -29.53 -10.31 -40.80
CA PRO A 333 -30.59 -10.34 -41.79
C PRO A 333 -30.57 -11.64 -42.61
N SER A 334 -31.73 -12.27 -42.68
CA SER A 334 -32.03 -13.43 -43.52
C SER A 334 -32.28 -13.04 -44.98
N SER A 335 -31.68 -13.82 -45.88
CA SER A 335 -32.17 -14.31 -47.18
C SER A 335 -32.61 -13.33 -48.28
N HIS A 336 -31.87 -13.35 -49.40
CA HIS A 336 -32.47 -13.62 -50.71
C HIS A 336 -31.46 -14.32 -51.65
N ALA A 337 -31.98 -15.27 -52.41
CA ALA A 337 -31.28 -16.14 -53.34
C ALA A 337 -31.14 -15.50 -54.73
N SER A 338 -30.01 -15.80 -55.39
CA SER A 338 -29.70 -15.86 -56.84
C SER A 338 -28.19 -15.64 -56.95
N GLY A 339 -27.37 -16.37 -57.69
CA GLY A 339 -27.58 -17.31 -58.77
C GLY A 339 -26.40 -17.10 -59.73
N SER A 340 -25.40 -17.99 -59.68
CA SER A 340 -24.57 -18.43 -60.81
C SER A 340 -23.58 -17.48 -61.51
N ILE A 341 -22.48 -18.11 -61.97
CA ILE A 341 -21.62 -17.81 -63.14
C ILE A 341 -20.26 -17.09 -62.93
N ILE A 342 -19.20 -17.91 -63.02
CA ILE A 342 -17.96 -17.84 -63.83
C ILE A 342 -17.22 -16.48 -63.96
N GLY A 343 -15.92 -16.51 -63.66
CA GLY A 343 -14.92 -15.51 -64.07
C GLY A 343 -13.64 -15.59 -63.25
#